data_AF-A0A8T4ES32-F1
#
_entry.id   AF-A0A8T4ES32-F1
#
_cell.length_a   1.000
_cell.length_b   1.000
_cell.length_c   1.000
_cell.angle_alpha   90.00
_cell.angle_beta   90.00
_cell.angle_gamma   90.00
#
_symmetry.space_group_name_H-M   'P 1'
#
loop_
_entity.id
_entity.type
_entity.pdbx_description
1 polymer ?
#
loop_
_entity_poly.entity_id
_entity_poly.type
_entity_poly.pdbx_seq_one_letter_code
_entity_poly.pdbx_strand_id
1 'polypeptide(L)'
;MALEDQNDFQDKQDIPHEKWFFFAHGRKAKNIEGLKEVMEKIDDIEFNHHVNDQRNDFANWVEHVFGEQELAARLRKTYNKEDMHDAIDEFLKAKQPEPVPMAEHQPSRAPRRHRQKAKPDASPAQENPEQEKILPVFEEHDYLTFDDHIAPKIEEINRKQEKLKLEMEQDAEQDAKAMPGQHEEQPEDKHEEYPELPVIKPIDDLDEGLPGEKDELVKYDEPEQGADEKGLSEKELKKIVLGAKQALAEEESKKILWKRHEAELHHKFVIKEFIYGFVLGLIFGMMMLGVIVNLRA
;
A
#
# COMPACT_ATOMS: atom_id res chain seq x y z
N MET A 1 -4.94 9.25 -51.09
CA MET A 1 -6.00 8.90 -50.14
C MET A 1 -5.76 7.45 -49.75
N ALA A 2 -4.84 7.26 -48.80
CA ALA A 2 -4.46 6.00 -48.16
C ALA A 2 -3.54 6.41 -47.00
N LEU A 3 -4.16 6.85 -45.92
CA LEU A 3 -3.54 7.11 -44.62
C LEU A 3 -4.39 6.34 -43.61
N GLU A 4 -4.34 5.02 -43.71
CA GLU A 4 -4.93 4.11 -42.73
C GLU A 4 -3.80 3.19 -42.23
N ASP A 5 -3.75 3.07 -40.90
CA ASP A 5 -3.12 1.99 -40.13
C ASP A 5 -1.59 1.86 -40.08
N GLN A 6 -0.94 2.78 -39.35
CA GLN A 6 0.37 2.50 -38.72
C GLN A 6 0.36 2.67 -37.20
N ASN A 7 -0.78 2.41 -36.54
CA ASN A 7 -0.89 2.48 -35.07
C ASN A 7 -1.29 1.15 -34.41
N ASP A 8 -1.02 0.02 -35.08
CA ASP A 8 -1.37 -1.34 -34.63
C ASP A 8 -0.20 -2.08 -33.93
N PHE A 9 0.86 -1.37 -33.53
CA PHE A 9 2.07 -1.96 -32.93
C PHE A 9 2.15 -1.83 -31.40
N GLN A 10 1.12 -1.31 -30.74
CA GLN A 10 0.94 -1.52 -29.31
C GLN A 10 0.11 -2.79 -29.12
N ASP A 11 0.77 -3.92 -29.42
CA ASP A 11 0.26 -5.26 -29.16
C ASP A 11 0.12 -5.40 -27.64
N LYS A 12 -1.07 -5.00 -27.17
CA LYS A 12 -1.52 -5.07 -25.80
C LYS A 12 -1.48 -6.53 -25.43
N GLN A 13 -0.39 -6.99 -24.79
CA GLN A 13 -0.21 -8.40 -24.45
C GLN A 13 -1.48 -8.92 -23.78
N ASP A 14 -2.25 -9.72 -24.51
CA ASP A 14 -3.49 -10.30 -24.00
C ASP A 14 -3.11 -11.44 -23.06
N ILE A 15 -3.15 -11.13 -21.77
CA ILE A 15 -2.86 -12.10 -20.73
C ILE A 15 -4.08 -13.02 -20.56
N PRO A 16 -3.89 -14.35 -20.45
CA PRO A 16 -4.97 -15.27 -20.12
C PRO A 16 -5.78 -14.80 -18.90
N HIS A 17 -7.10 -14.99 -18.95
CA HIS A 17 -8.03 -14.54 -17.91
C HIS A 17 -7.68 -15.04 -16.50
N GLU A 18 -7.06 -16.22 -16.42
CA GLU A 18 -6.61 -16.87 -15.18
C GLU A 18 -5.47 -16.11 -14.48
N LYS A 19 -4.75 -15.26 -15.21
CA LYS A 19 -3.63 -14.46 -14.66
C LYS A 19 -4.01 -12.99 -14.45
N TRP A 20 -5.28 -12.63 -14.58
CA TRP A 20 -5.73 -11.28 -14.24
C TRP A 20 -5.64 -11.06 -12.74
N PHE A 21 -5.35 -9.83 -12.32
CA PHE A 21 -5.40 -9.47 -10.92
C PHE A 21 -6.83 -9.10 -10.54
N PHE A 22 -7.40 -9.74 -9.51
CA PHE A 22 -8.76 -9.51 -9.05
C PHE A 22 -8.77 -8.78 -7.70
N PHE A 23 -9.57 -7.73 -7.63
CA PHE A 23 -9.80 -6.93 -6.44
C PHE A 23 -11.11 -7.34 -5.75
N ALA A 24 -11.27 -7.05 -4.46
CA ALA A 24 -12.42 -7.43 -3.65
C ALA A 24 -13.75 -6.89 -4.21
N HIS A 25 -13.74 -5.69 -4.80
CA HIS A 25 -14.93 -5.06 -5.41
C HIS A 25 -15.24 -5.55 -6.84
N GLY A 26 -14.64 -6.65 -7.29
CA GLY A 26 -14.82 -7.19 -8.65
C GLY A 26 -14.13 -6.38 -9.75
N ARG A 27 -13.38 -5.32 -9.38
CA ARG A 27 -12.43 -4.65 -10.27
C ARG A 27 -11.35 -5.66 -10.65
N LYS A 28 -10.75 -5.47 -11.83
CA LYS A 28 -9.69 -6.35 -12.32
C LYS A 28 -8.67 -5.60 -13.16
N ALA A 29 -7.40 -5.91 -12.99
CA ALA A 29 -6.31 -5.41 -13.82
C ALA A 29 -5.84 -6.51 -14.77
N LYS A 30 -5.84 -6.21 -16.07
CA LYS A 30 -5.42 -7.14 -17.13
C LYS A 30 -3.98 -6.92 -17.57
N ASN A 31 -3.45 -5.73 -17.35
CA ASN A 31 -2.11 -5.28 -17.72
C ASN A 31 -1.62 -4.26 -16.68
N ILE A 32 -0.34 -3.85 -16.77
CA ILE A 32 0.27 -2.89 -15.83
C ILE A 32 -0.42 -1.51 -15.90
N GLU A 33 -0.88 -1.10 -17.08
CA GLU A 33 -1.65 0.14 -17.26
C GLU A 33 -3.00 0.10 -16.53
N GLY A 34 -3.74 -1.00 -16.63
CA GLY A 34 -4.98 -1.20 -15.88
C GLY A 34 -4.73 -1.31 -14.37
N LEU A 35 -3.55 -1.77 -13.94
CA LEU A 35 -3.17 -1.70 -12.52
C LEU A 35 -3.01 -0.24 -12.07
N LYS A 36 -2.37 0.61 -12.89
CA LYS A 36 -2.25 2.05 -12.61
C LYS A 36 -3.63 2.71 -12.46
N GLU A 37 -4.55 2.46 -13.40
CA GLU A 37 -5.92 3.00 -13.35
C GLU A 37 -6.68 2.56 -12.10
N VAL A 38 -6.47 1.32 -11.63
CA VAL A 38 -7.09 0.83 -10.40
C VAL A 38 -6.44 1.46 -9.17
N MET A 39 -5.12 1.65 -9.15
CA MET A 39 -4.41 2.28 -8.02
C MET A 39 -4.87 3.71 -7.75
N GLU A 40 -5.28 4.46 -8.77
CA GLU A 40 -5.83 5.81 -8.57
C GLU A 40 -7.15 5.80 -7.79
N LYS A 41 -7.92 4.70 -7.89
CA LYS A 41 -9.29 4.59 -7.36
C LYS A 41 -9.42 3.60 -6.21
N ILE A 42 -8.35 2.91 -5.84
CA ILE A 42 -8.40 1.89 -4.79
C ILE A 42 -8.50 2.53 -3.41
N ASP A 43 -9.37 1.96 -2.59
CA ASP A 43 -9.57 2.36 -1.20
C ASP A 43 -8.40 1.87 -0.34
N ASP A 44 -8.03 2.63 0.69
CA ASP A 44 -6.86 2.30 1.51
C ASP A 44 -7.01 0.95 2.23
N ILE A 45 -8.24 0.58 2.60
CA ILE A 45 -8.54 -0.72 3.20
C ILE A 45 -8.22 -1.87 2.22
N GLU A 46 -8.62 -1.73 0.95
CA GLU A 46 -8.38 -2.74 -0.08
C GLU A 46 -6.90 -2.79 -0.48
N PHE A 47 -6.24 -1.63 -0.55
CA PHE A 47 -4.79 -1.54 -0.78
C PHE A 47 -3.99 -2.25 0.33
N ASN A 48 -4.28 -1.96 1.60
CA ASN A 48 -3.60 -2.55 2.76
C ASN A 48 -3.86 -4.06 2.89
N HIS A 49 -4.90 -4.59 2.26
CA HIS A 49 -5.12 -6.04 2.21
C HIS A 49 -4.07 -6.74 1.33
N HIS A 50 -3.64 -6.08 0.26
CA HIS A 50 -2.67 -6.59 -0.72
C HIS A 50 -1.22 -6.19 -0.42
N VAL A 51 -1.02 -5.11 0.34
CA VAL A 51 0.29 -4.56 0.68
C VAL A 51 0.41 -4.49 2.19
N ASN A 52 1.36 -5.23 2.75
CA ASN A 52 1.75 -5.15 4.15
C ASN A 52 3.26 -5.34 4.31
N ASP A 53 3.75 -5.29 5.55
CA ASP A 53 5.17 -5.38 5.85
C ASP A 53 5.86 -6.66 5.35
N GLN A 54 5.09 -7.74 5.16
CA GLN A 54 5.61 -9.05 4.77
C GLN A 54 5.34 -9.41 3.30
N ARG A 55 4.28 -8.86 2.69
CA ARG A 55 3.85 -9.21 1.33
C ARG A 55 3.41 -8.00 0.54
N ASN A 56 3.67 -8.07 -0.76
CA ASN A 56 3.13 -7.16 -1.74
C ASN A 56 2.63 -7.96 -2.94
N ASP A 57 1.31 -8.18 -2.99
CA ASP A 57 0.68 -9.00 -4.03
C ASP A 57 0.86 -8.38 -5.42
N PHE A 58 0.88 -7.04 -5.52
CA PHE A 58 1.08 -6.34 -6.78
C PHE A 58 2.48 -6.60 -7.36
N ALA A 59 3.51 -6.56 -6.51
CA ALA A 59 4.88 -6.85 -6.92
C ALA A 59 5.02 -8.29 -7.42
N ASN A 60 4.45 -9.26 -6.70
CA ASN A 60 4.48 -10.66 -7.08
C ASN A 60 3.74 -10.90 -8.40
N TRP A 61 2.59 -10.25 -8.60
CA TRP A 61 1.85 -10.34 -9.85
C TRP A 61 2.65 -9.75 -11.02
N VAL A 62 3.23 -8.56 -10.87
CA VAL A 62 4.06 -7.92 -11.90
C VAL A 62 5.26 -8.81 -12.28
N GLU A 63 5.95 -9.38 -11.30
CA GLU A 63 7.09 -10.25 -11.53
C GLU A 63 6.70 -11.56 -12.23
N HIS A 64 5.69 -12.27 -11.73
CA HIS A 64 5.36 -13.62 -12.22
C HIS A 64 4.52 -13.63 -13.49
N VAL A 65 3.72 -12.57 -13.73
CA VAL A 65 2.85 -12.50 -14.91
C VAL A 65 3.51 -11.79 -16.07
N PHE A 66 4.27 -10.71 -15.82
CA PHE A 66 4.90 -9.91 -16.89
C PHE A 66 6.42 -10.09 -16.97
N GLY A 67 7.06 -10.66 -15.95
CA GLY A 67 8.52 -10.80 -15.92
C GLY A 67 9.26 -9.48 -15.64
N GLU A 68 8.56 -8.44 -15.20
CA GLU A 68 9.14 -7.09 -15.00
C GLU A 68 9.78 -6.97 -13.60
N GLN A 69 10.94 -7.60 -13.43
CA GLN A 69 11.65 -7.73 -12.14
C GLN A 69 12.04 -6.38 -11.52
N GLU A 70 12.46 -5.42 -12.34
CA GLU A 70 12.87 -4.09 -11.86
C GLU A 70 11.70 -3.33 -11.25
N LEU A 71 10.54 -3.34 -11.92
CA LEU A 71 9.32 -2.76 -11.40
C LEU A 71 8.89 -3.48 -10.12
N ALA A 72 8.85 -4.81 -10.12
CA ALA A 72 8.48 -5.59 -8.94
C ALA A 72 9.38 -5.28 -7.73
N ALA A 73 10.70 -5.17 -7.92
CA ALA A 73 11.64 -4.83 -6.87
C ALA A 73 11.40 -3.42 -6.30
N ARG A 74 10.96 -2.46 -7.13
CA ARG A 74 10.52 -1.14 -6.68
C ARG A 74 9.23 -1.21 -5.88
N LEU A 75 8.22 -1.91 -6.40
CA LEU A 75 6.92 -2.06 -5.73
C LEU A 75 7.06 -2.71 -4.35
N ARG A 76 7.98 -3.67 -4.17
CA ARG A 76 8.28 -4.28 -2.85
C ARG A 76 8.76 -3.27 -1.80
N LYS A 77 9.31 -2.14 -2.21
CA LYS A 77 9.83 -1.10 -1.31
C LYS A 77 8.82 0.01 -1.03
N THR A 78 7.67 0.01 -1.72
CA THR A 78 6.62 1.01 -1.57
C THR A 78 5.49 0.47 -0.69
N TYR A 79 5.17 1.22 0.36
CA TYR A 79 4.07 0.90 1.29
C TYR A 79 2.89 1.89 1.16
N ASN A 80 3.07 2.96 0.40
CA ASN A 80 2.04 3.96 0.16
C ASN A 80 1.46 3.79 -1.25
N LYS A 81 0.16 4.06 -1.38
CA LYS A 81 -0.58 4.01 -2.64
C LYS A 81 -0.01 4.96 -3.69
N GLU A 82 0.31 6.18 -3.29
CA GLU A 82 0.85 7.25 -4.16
C GLU A 82 2.23 6.87 -4.70
N ASP A 83 3.16 6.47 -3.82
CA ASP A 83 4.51 6.02 -4.23
C ASP A 83 4.44 4.83 -5.20
N MET A 84 3.49 3.92 -4.99
CA MET A 84 3.27 2.77 -5.85
C MET A 84 2.74 3.19 -7.23
N HIS A 85 1.76 4.09 -7.25
CA HIS A 85 1.22 4.66 -8.49
C HIS A 85 2.30 5.35 -9.31
N ASP A 86 3.13 6.19 -8.67
CA ASP A 86 4.22 6.91 -9.32
C ASP A 86 5.29 5.95 -9.87
N ALA A 87 5.57 4.87 -9.14
CA ALA A 87 6.49 3.85 -9.61
C ALA A 87 6.01 3.12 -10.87
N ILE A 88 4.71 2.86 -10.96
CA ILE A 88 4.09 2.27 -12.16
C ILE A 88 4.07 3.30 -13.30
N ASP A 89 3.74 4.56 -13.02
CA ASP A 89 3.70 5.63 -14.04
C ASP A 89 5.07 5.88 -14.67
N GLU A 90 6.13 5.99 -13.86
CA GLU A 90 7.50 6.15 -14.34
C GLU A 90 7.93 4.97 -15.21
N PHE A 91 7.61 3.75 -14.79
CA PHE A 91 7.90 2.55 -15.57
C PHE A 91 7.18 2.55 -16.93
N LEU A 92 5.90 2.93 -16.96
CA LEU A 92 5.14 3.00 -18.20
C LEU A 92 5.69 4.09 -19.13
N LYS A 93 6.07 5.25 -18.60
CA LYS A 93 6.75 6.32 -19.37
C LYS A 93 8.06 5.83 -19.98
N ALA A 94 8.88 5.09 -19.23
CA ALA A 94 10.14 4.54 -19.72
C ALA A 94 9.96 3.47 -20.82
N LYS A 95 8.83 2.74 -20.81
CA LYS A 95 8.49 1.74 -21.83
C LYS A 95 7.93 2.36 -23.12
N GLN A 96 7.37 3.56 -23.07
CA GLN A 96 6.93 4.23 -24.29
C GLN A 96 8.18 4.56 -25.12
N PRO A 97 8.25 4.12 -26.39
CA PRO A 97 9.38 4.50 -27.24
C PRO A 97 9.37 6.03 -27.30
N GLU A 98 10.46 6.64 -26.82
CA GLU A 98 10.74 8.07 -27.02
C GLU A 98 10.33 8.40 -28.45
N PRO A 99 9.45 9.40 -28.66
CA PRO A 99 8.95 9.74 -29.98
C PRO A 99 10.16 10.02 -30.84
N VAL A 100 10.53 9.02 -31.66
CA VAL A 100 11.81 9.02 -32.38
C VAL A 100 11.83 10.37 -33.08
N PRO A 101 12.76 11.29 -32.70
CA PRO A 101 12.66 12.68 -33.10
C PRO A 101 12.58 12.64 -34.60
N MET A 102 11.37 12.91 -35.12
CA MET A 102 11.01 12.61 -36.50
C MET A 102 12.10 13.22 -37.34
N ALA A 103 12.97 12.36 -37.88
CA ALA A 103 14.21 12.80 -38.47
C ALA A 103 13.82 13.86 -39.50
N GLU A 104 14.23 15.09 -39.21
CA GLU A 104 13.92 16.27 -40.01
C GLU A 104 14.13 15.87 -41.46
N HIS A 105 13.03 15.90 -42.21
CA HIS A 105 12.89 15.31 -43.53
C HIS A 105 13.92 15.94 -44.47
N GLN A 106 15.17 15.43 -44.46
CA GLN A 106 16.18 15.87 -45.38
C GLN A 106 15.64 15.50 -46.76
N PRO A 107 15.38 16.49 -47.63
CA PRO A 107 14.78 16.22 -48.92
C PRO A 107 15.69 15.24 -49.66
N SER A 108 15.11 14.07 -49.91
CA SER A 108 15.65 12.97 -50.72
C SER A 108 16.47 13.51 -51.88
N ARG A 109 17.81 13.48 -51.74
CA ARG A 109 18.70 13.67 -52.87
C ARG A 109 18.66 12.38 -53.69
N ALA A 110 18.07 12.50 -54.88
CA ALA A 110 17.83 11.45 -55.84
C ALA A 110 19.00 10.46 -56.02
N PRO A 111 18.72 9.17 -56.29
CA PRO A 111 19.74 8.14 -56.39
C PRO A 111 20.62 8.33 -57.64
N ARG A 112 21.90 8.58 -57.41
CA ARG A 112 22.94 8.45 -58.43
C ARG A 112 23.10 6.97 -58.76
N ARG A 113 22.56 6.56 -59.91
CA ARG A 113 22.81 5.26 -60.54
C ARG A 113 24.32 5.06 -60.71
N HIS A 114 24.91 4.17 -59.91
CA HIS A 114 26.12 3.48 -60.31
C HIS A 114 25.89 1.97 -60.32
N ARG A 115 25.75 1.51 -61.56
CA ARG A 115 25.65 0.13 -61.99
C ARG A 115 27.04 -0.50 -61.85
N GLN A 116 27.22 -1.41 -60.90
CA GLN A 116 28.27 -2.42 -61.02
C GLN A 116 27.68 -3.82 -60.83
N LYS A 117 28.05 -4.65 -61.80
CA LYS A 117 27.64 -6.04 -62.03
C LYS A 117 28.54 -7.00 -61.24
N ALA A 118 28.04 -8.23 -61.14
CA ALA A 118 28.69 -9.49 -60.75
C ALA A 118 28.61 -9.79 -59.24
N LYS A 119 28.37 -11.02 -58.78
CA LYS A 119 28.46 -12.37 -59.36
C LYS A 119 27.65 -13.33 -58.47
N PRO A 120 27.06 -14.43 -58.96
CA PRO A 120 26.43 -15.44 -58.11
C PRO A 120 27.49 -16.45 -57.66
N ASP A 121 27.56 -16.75 -56.37
CA ASP A 121 28.19 -17.99 -55.90
C ASP A 121 27.50 -18.53 -54.66
N ALA A 122 27.47 -19.86 -54.63
CA ALA A 122 26.58 -20.70 -53.87
C ALA A 122 27.13 -21.11 -52.50
N SER A 123 26.20 -21.51 -51.62
CA SER A 123 26.36 -22.42 -50.46
C SER A 123 27.06 -21.93 -49.19
N PRO A 124 26.85 -22.61 -48.04
CA PRO A 124 25.67 -23.37 -47.60
C PRO A 124 25.18 -22.98 -46.19
N ALA A 125 24.02 -23.54 -45.84
CA ALA A 125 23.41 -23.53 -44.53
C ALA A 125 24.40 -23.87 -43.39
N GLN A 126 24.41 -23.04 -42.36
CA GLN A 126 24.77 -23.47 -41.00
C GLN A 126 23.48 -23.56 -40.19
N GLU A 127 23.09 -24.78 -39.91
CA GLU A 127 22.20 -25.15 -38.81
C GLU A 127 22.85 -24.69 -37.50
N ASN A 128 22.09 -23.95 -36.70
CA ASN A 128 22.45 -23.56 -35.34
C ASN A 128 21.64 -24.45 -34.38
N PRO A 129 22.20 -25.56 -33.87
CA PRO A 129 21.54 -26.33 -32.83
C PRO A 129 21.81 -25.69 -31.45
N GLU A 130 20.82 -25.81 -30.57
CA GLU A 130 20.96 -25.66 -29.11
C GLU A 130 21.28 -24.26 -28.57
N GLN A 131 20.23 -23.43 -28.48
CA GLN A 131 20.04 -22.60 -27.29
C GLN A 131 19.04 -23.28 -26.36
N GLU A 132 19.48 -24.32 -25.65
CA GLU A 132 18.86 -24.66 -24.37
C GLU A 132 19.09 -23.49 -23.43
N LYS A 133 18.05 -22.68 -23.23
CA LYS A 133 17.95 -21.76 -22.11
C LYS A 133 17.95 -22.59 -20.82
N ILE A 134 19.14 -22.77 -20.26
CA ILE A 134 19.32 -23.16 -18.87
C ILE A 134 18.61 -22.10 -18.02
N LEU A 135 17.45 -22.47 -17.46
CA LEU A 135 16.84 -21.69 -16.39
C LEU A 135 17.85 -21.67 -15.23
N PRO A 136 18.13 -20.51 -14.62
CA PRO A 136 18.99 -20.46 -13.45
C PRO A 136 18.34 -21.31 -12.36
N VAL A 137 19.02 -22.40 -12.01
CA VAL A 137 18.77 -23.13 -10.77
C VAL A 137 19.04 -22.14 -9.65
N PHE A 138 17.96 -21.65 -9.04
CA PHE A 138 18.01 -20.73 -7.93
C PHE A 138 18.52 -21.53 -6.72
N GLU A 139 19.80 -21.38 -6.40
CA GLU A 139 20.38 -21.93 -5.17
C GLU A 139 19.65 -21.31 -3.97
N GLU A 140 19.05 -22.17 -3.13
CA GLU A 140 18.39 -21.83 -1.86
C GLU A 140 19.39 -21.34 -0.78
N HIS A 141 20.26 -20.40 -1.12
CA HIS A 141 21.22 -19.85 -0.18
C HIS A 141 20.75 -18.50 0.38
N ASP A 142 20.54 -18.51 1.70
CA ASP A 142 20.52 -17.36 2.62
C ASP A 142 19.27 -16.46 2.62
N TYR A 143 18.11 -17.06 2.92
CA TYR A 143 17.11 -16.36 3.74
C TYR A 143 17.59 -16.36 5.20
N LEU A 144 18.58 -15.51 5.49
CA LEU A 144 18.97 -15.18 6.86
C LEU A 144 17.72 -14.68 7.61
N THR A 145 17.39 -15.38 8.68
CA THR A 145 16.26 -15.14 9.57
C THR A 145 16.32 -13.72 10.14
N PHE A 146 15.46 -12.85 9.61
CA PHE A 146 15.31 -11.45 10.02
C PHE A 146 14.76 -11.28 11.46
N ASP A 147 14.45 -12.40 12.14
CA ASP A 147 13.80 -12.43 13.45
C ASP A 147 14.75 -12.17 14.64
N ASP A 148 16.05 -12.47 14.54
CA ASP A 148 16.94 -12.45 15.72
C ASP A 148 17.35 -11.04 16.19
N HIS A 149 17.11 -10.00 15.38
CA HIS A 149 17.50 -8.62 15.71
C HIS A 149 16.34 -7.71 16.13
N ILE A 150 15.09 -8.14 15.92
CA ILE A 150 13.91 -7.32 16.23
C ILE A 150 13.38 -7.58 17.64
N ALA A 151 13.39 -8.84 18.08
CA ALA A 151 12.92 -9.24 19.41
C ALA A 151 13.51 -8.41 20.58
N PRO A 152 14.84 -8.17 20.66
CA PRO A 152 15.40 -7.40 21.77
C PRO A 152 14.97 -5.91 21.79
N LYS A 153 14.68 -5.32 20.62
CA LYS A 153 14.23 -3.91 20.55
C LYS A 153 12.80 -3.73 21.04
N ILE A 154 11.93 -4.72 20.82
CA ILE A 154 10.53 -4.69 21.32
C ILE A 154 10.52 -4.76 22.86
N GLU A 155 11.35 -5.61 23.45
CA GLU A 155 11.45 -5.71 24.91
C GLU A 155 11.98 -4.43 25.56
N GLU A 156 12.93 -3.75 24.92
CA GLU A 156 13.44 -2.45 25.40
C GLU A 156 12.34 -1.37 25.38
N ILE A 157 11.50 -1.35 24.34
CA ILE A 157 10.38 -0.40 24.24
C ILE A 157 9.35 -0.63 25.36
N ASN A 158 8.99 -1.89 25.61
CA ASN A 158 8.03 -2.23 26.67
C ASN A 158 8.54 -1.83 28.06
N ARG A 159 9.84 -2.05 28.35
CA ARG A 159 10.46 -1.61 29.61
C ARG A 159 10.43 -0.09 29.78
N LYS A 160 10.64 0.68 28.70
CA LYS A 160 10.55 2.14 28.74
C LYS A 160 9.14 2.62 29.01
N GLN A 161 8.12 1.97 28.45
CA GLN A 161 6.72 2.30 28.68
C GLN A 161 6.28 2.00 30.12
N GLU A 162 6.66 0.86 30.69
CA GLU A 162 6.37 0.56 32.10
C GLU A 162 7.04 1.54 33.04
N LYS A 163 8.30 1.92 32.77
CA LYS A 163 9.00 2.92 33.56
C LYS A 163 8.30 4.28 33.53
N LEU A 164 7.88 4.73 32.33
CA LEU A 164 7.15 6.00 32.18
C LEU A 164 5.81 5.98 32.92
N LYS A 165 5.09 4.86 32.87
CA LYS A 165 3.83 4.68 33.60
C LYS A 165 4.05 4.79 35.12
N LEU A 166 5.11 4.17 35.63
CA LEU A 166 5.44 4.21 37.06
C LEU A 166 5.83 5.63 37.52
N GLU A 167 6.57 6.38 36.69
CA GLU A 167 6.93 7.78 36.96
C GLU A 167 5.66 8.66 37.01
N MET A 168 4.73 8.51 36.06
CA MET A 168 3.47 9.26 36.07
C MET A 168 2.59 8.95 37.30
N GLU A 169 2.58 7.71 37.77
CA GLU A 169 1.83 7.30 38.96
C GLU A 169 2.44 7.87 40.25
N GLN A 170 3.77 7.94 40.32
CA GLN A 170 4.48 8.57 41.45
C GLN A 170 4.24 10.08 41.53
N ASP A 171 4.24 10.76 40.38
CA ASP A 171 3.94 12.20 40.32
C ASP A 171 2.50 12.48 40.75
N ALA A 172 1.54 11.67 40.30
CA ALA A 172 0.13 11.78 40.72
C ALA A 172 -0.04 11.56 42.23
N GLU A 173 0.70 10.62 42.83
CA GLU A 173 0.65 10.38 44.27
C GLU A 173 1.30 11.51 45.08
N GLN A 174 2.35 12.15 44.55
CA GLN A 174 2.97 13.32 45.18
C GLN A 174 2.05 14.54 45.14
N ASP A 175 1.38 14.78 44.01
CA ASP A 175 0.40 15.86 43.86
C ASP A 175 -0.81 15.65 44.78
N ALA A 176 -1.31 14.42 44.91
CA ALA A 176 -2.37 14.08 45.85
C ALA A 176 -1.99 14.33 47.32
N LYS A 177 -0.71 14.14 47.68
CA LYS A 177 -0.19 14.45 49.03
C LYS A 177 0.05 15.94 49.26
N ALA A 178 0.26 16.72 48.20
CA ALA A 178 0.51 18.16 48.28
C ALA A 178 -0.75 19.02 48.42
N MET A 179 -1.95 18.44 48.27
CA MET A 179 -3.24 19.12 48.49
C MET A 179 -4.01 18.59 49.73
N PRO A 180 -3.55 18.86 50.96
CA PRO A 180 -4.36 18.59 52.14
C PRO A 180 -5.46 19.65 52.26
N GLY A 181 -6.71 19.26 52.01
CA GLY A 181 -7.86 19.98 52.58
C GLY A 181 -8.87 20.64 51.63
N GLN A 182 -9.01 20.20 50.38
CA GLN A 182 -10.24 20.50 49.64
C GLN A 182 -11.29 19.42 49.95
N HIS A 183 -12.32 19.84 50.67
CA HIS A 183 -13.49 19.06 51.03
C HIS A 183 -14.04 18.34 49.79
N GLU A 184 -14.15 17.02 49.90
CA GLU A 184 -14.86 16.12 49.00
C GLU A 184 -16.36 16.48 49.06
N GLU A 185 -16.78 17.50 48.31
CA GLU A 185 -18.18 17.69 47.98
C GLU A 185 -18.58 16.53 47.06
N GLN A 186 -19.31 15.58 47.64
CA GLN A 186 -19.97 14.52 46.90
C GLN A 186 -20.78 15.14 45.76
N PRO A 187 -20.61 14.67 44.51
CA PRO A 187 -21.44 15.14 43.42
C PRO A 187 -22.88 14.70 43.73
N GLU A 188 -23.73 15.66 44.08
CA GLU A 188 -25.17 15.45 44.18
C GLU A 188 -25.67 14.89 42.85
N ASP A 189 -26.30 13.73 42.93
CA ASP A 189 -26.95 12.97 41.88
C ASP A 189 -28.09 13.79 41.26
N LYS A 190 -27.72 14.74 40.40
CA LYS A 190 -28.65 15.39 39.48
C LYS A 190 -28.78 14.48 38.28
N HIS A 191 -29.85 13.69 38.28
CA HIS A 191 -30.42 13.07 37.09
C HIS A 191 -30.56 14.13 35.99
N GLU A 192 -29.55 14.27 35.13
CA GLU A 192 -29.65 14.98 33.88
C GLU A 192 -30.55 14.14 32.97
N GLU A 193 -31.79 14.60 32.85
CA GLU A 193 -32.75 14.16 31.85
C GLU A 193 -32.16 14.51 30.47
N TYR A 194 -31.49 13.52 29.87
CA TYR A 194 -30.93 13.67 28.52
C TYR A 194 -32.07 14.02 27.55
N PRO A 195 -32.01 15.15 26.83
CA PRO A 195 -33.02 15.48 25.85
C PRO A 195 -33.04 14.39 24.77
N GLU A 196 -34.22 13.81 24.54
CA GLU A 196 -34.43 12.80 23.49
C GLU A 196 -33.89 13.34 22.16
N LEU A 197 -32.88 12.66 21.60
CA LEU A 197 -32.32 13.00 20.31
C LEU A 197 -33.41 12.93 19.24
N PRO A 198 -33.53 13.94 18.35
CA PRO A 198 -34.55 13.94 17.32
C PRO A 198 -34.37 12.73 16.40
N VAL A 199 -35.44 11.96 16.25
CA VAL A 199 -35.52 10.82 15.33
C VAL A 199 -35.30 11.32 13.90
N ILE A 200 -34.12 11.01 13.35
CA ILE A 200 -33.76 11.31 11.96
C ILE A 200 -34.64 10.43 11.07
N LYS A 201 -35.51 11.05 10.28
CA LYS A 201 -36.32 10.35 9.28
C LYS A 201 -35.44 9.90 8.11
N PRO A 202 -35.72 8.74 7.49
CA PRO A 202 -35.02 8.29 6.28
C PRO A 202 -35.13 9.35 5.18
N ILE A 203 -33.99 9.72 4.62
CA ILE A 203 -33.88 10.66 3.49
C ILE A 203 -34.05 9.80 2.23
N ASP A 204 -35.29 9.67 1.75
CA ASP A 204 -35.63 8.91 0.54
C ASP A 204 -35.75 9.77 -0.73
N ASP A 205 -35.53 11.10 -0.65
CA ASP A 205 -35.72 12.02 -1.78
C ASP A 205 -34.52 12.97 -1.97
N LEU A 206 -33.36 12.45 -2.38
CA LEU A 206 -32.29 13.28 -2.97
C LEU A 206 -32.30 13.09 -4.49
N ASP A 207 -33.25 13.81 -5.09
CA ASP A 207 -33.39 14.08 -6.51
C ASP A 207 -32.21 14.92 -7.03
N GLU A 208 -31.91 14.71 -8.31
CA GLU A 208 -30.74 15.13 -9.06
C GLU A 208 -30.60 16.65 -9.13
N GLY A 209 -29.42 17.17 -8.77
CA GLY A 209 -29.14 18.60 -8.97
C GLY A 209 -27.83 19.06 -8.38
N LEU A 210 -26.70 18.53 -8.85
CA LEU A 210 -25.38 19.12 -8.62
C LEU A 210 -25.32 20.51 -9.30
N PRO A 211 -25.23 21.62 -8.55
CA PRO A 211 -25.03 22.92 -9.16
C PRO A 211 -23.57 23.01 -9.59
N GLY A 212 -23.36 23.38 -10.86
CA GLY A 212 -22.05 23.52 -11.48
C GLY A 212 -21.09 24.35 -10.64
N GLU A 213 -19.97 23.73 -10.35
CA GLU A 213 -18.72 24.29 -9.84
C GLU A 213 -18.30 25.46 -10.73
N LYS A 214 -18.70 26.67 -10.33
CA LYS A 214 -18.12 27.91 -10.83
C LYS A 214 -17.02 28.28 -9.84
N ASP A 215 -15.81 28.35 -10.35
CA ASP A 215 -14.62 28.89 -9.69
C ASP A 215 -14.89 30.30 -9.15
N GLU A 216 -15.49 30.39 -7.97
CA GLU A 216 -15.56 31.61 -7.20
C GLU A 216 -14.27 31.68 -6.37
N LEU A 217 -13.24 32.24 -7.01
CA LEU A 217 -11.96 32.58 -6.40
C LEU A 217 -12.24 33.45 -5.16
N VAL A 218 -12.27 32.82 -3.98
CA VAL A 218 -12.39 33.50 -2.70
C VAL A 218 -11.20 34.43 -2.58
N LYS A 219 -11.44 35.72 -2.81
CA LYS A 219 -10.52 36.78 -2.45
C LYS A 219 -10.37 36.72 -0.94
N TYR A 220 -9.23 36.24 -0.48
CA TYR A 220 -8.80 36.47 0.89
C TYR A 220 -8.54 37.97 1.00
N ASP A 221 -9.47 38.69 1.63
CA ASP A 221 -9.24 40.05 2.05
C ASP A 221 -8.02 40.05 2.97
N GLU A 222 -6.94 40.70 2.51
CA GLU A 222 -5.76 40.98 3.32
C GLU A 222 -6.23 41.65 4.63
N PRO A 223 -6.00 41.05 5.80
CA PRO A 223 -6.44 41.64 7.05
C PRO A 223 -5.72 42.98 7.22
N GLU A 224 -6.50 44.06 7.23
CA GLU A 224 -5.99 45.41 7.42
C GLU A 224 -5.13 45.48 8.69
N GLN A 225 -3.89 45.91 8.48
CA GLN A 225 -2.86 46.10 9.50
C GLN A 225 -3.29 47.20 10.46
N GLY A 226 -3.98 46.83 11.54
CA GLY A 226 -4.42 47.79 12.56
C GLY A 226 -4.86 47.16 13.88
N ALA A 227 -4.53 45.90 14.14
CA ALA A 227 -4.85 45.25 15.42
C ALA A 227 -3.69 45.42 16.40
N ASP A 228 -3.96 46.16 17.48
CA ASP A 228 -3.10 46.28 18.65
C ASP A 228 -2.53 44.91 19.04
N GLU A 229 -1.20 44.77 18.97
CA GLU A 229 -0.44 43.60 19.44
C GLU A 229 -0.57 43.47 20.97
N LYS A 230 -1.75 43.03 21.44
CA LYS A 230 -1.87 42.48 22.78
C LYS A 230 -1.20 41.12 22.75
N GLY A 231 0.10 41.11 23.01
CA GLY A 231 0.88 39.88 23.14
C GLY A 231 0.17 38.89 24.05
N LEU A 232 0.07 37.65 23.59
CA LEU A 232 -0.54 36.55 24.34
C LEU A 232 0.05 36.51 25.75
N SER A 233 -0.82 36.43 26.75
CA SER A 233 -0.35 36.32 28.12
C SER A 233 0.40 35.00 28.31
N GLU A 234 1.40 34.98 29.20
CA GLU A 234 2.17 33.76 29.51
C GLU A 234 1.25 32.58 29.92
N LYS A 235 0.09 32.89 30.52
CA LYS A 235 -0.93 31.90 30.90
C LYS A 235 -1.59 31.25 29.69
N GLU A 236 -1.91 32.02 28.64
CA GLU A 236 -2.48 31.50 27.40
C GLU A 236 -1.47 30.67 26.64
N LEU A 237 -0.21 31.11 26.59
CA LEU A 237 0.87 30.35 25.96
C LEU A 237 1.07 28.98 26.63
N LYS A 238 1.07 28.94 27.97
CA LYS A 238 1.16 27.68 28.73
C LYS A 238 -0.02 26.73 28.45
N LYS A 239 -1.24 27.28 28.32
CA LYS A 239 -2.43 26.47 28.00
C LYS A 239 -2.34 25.85 26.60
N ILE A 240 -1.87 26.62 25.61
CA ILE A 240 -1.68 26.13 24.24
C ILE A 240 -0.61 25.02 24.21
N VAL A 241 0.53 25.24 24.87
CA VAL A 241 1.61 24.23 24.93
C VAL A 241 1.15 22.95 25.63
N LEU A 242 0.37 23.07 26.71
CA LEU A 242 -0.17 21.91 27.42
C LEU A 242 -1.17 21.12 26.55
N GLY A 243 -2.08 21.81 25.85
CA GLY A 243 -3.02 21.18 24.92
C GLY A 243 -2.32 20.45 23.77
N ALA A 244 -1.27 21.07 23.20
CA ALA A 244 -0.48 20.45 22.14
C ALA A 244 0.24 19.18 22.62
N LYS A 245 0.81 19.18 23.84
CA LYS A 245 1.43 17.99 24.43
C LYS A 245 0.41 16.87 24.65
N GLN A 246 -0.79 17.20 25.13
CA GLN A 246 -1.84 16.22 25.37
C GLN A 246 -2.34 15.60 24.07
N ALA A 247 -2.54 16.40 23.01
CA ALA A 247 -2.92 15.90 21.69
C ALA A 247 -1.86 14.95 21.10
N LEU A 248 -0.57 15.28 21.26
CA LEU A 248 0.53 14.43 20.81
C LEU A 248 0.57 13.09 21.56
N ALA A 249 0.38 13.11 22.88
CA ALA A 249 0.31 11.90 23.71
C ALA A 249 -0.90 11.01 23.35
N GLU A 250 -2.04 11.61 23.00
CA GLU A 250 -3.22 10.89 22.53
C GLU A 250 -2.96 10.21 21.17
N GLU A 251 -2.27 10.89 20.26
CA GLU A 251 -1.91 10.32 18.95
C GLU A 251 -0.93 9.14 19.09
N GLU A 252 0.09 9.27 19.96
CA GLU A 252 1.02 8.17 20.27
C GLU A 252 0.28 6.98 20.90
N SER A 253 -0.66 7.25 21.80
CA SER A 253 -1.49 6.21 22.42
C SER A 253 -2.34 5.46 21.38
N LYS A 254 -2.94 6.18 20.42
CA LYS A 254 -3.70 5.59 19.30
C LYS A 254 -2.79 4.70 18.42
N LYS A 255 -1.58 5.15 18.11
CA LYS A 255 -0.59 4.35 17.35
C LYS A 255 -0.20 3.07 18.09
N ILE A 256 0.01 3.12 19.40
CA ILE A 256 0.33 1.93 20.20
C ILE A 256 -0.85 0.96 20.23
N LEU A 257 -2.07 1.47 20.38
CA LEU A 257 -3.29 0.66 20.45
C LEU A 257 -3.59 -0.04 19.13
N TRP A 258 -3.38 0.63 17.99
CA TRP A 258 -3.44 -0.01 16.67
C TRP A 258 -2.41 -1.14 16.58
N LYS A 259 -1.12 -0.88 16.88
CA LYS A 259 -0.08 -1.92 16.82
C LYS A 259 -0.40 -3.14 17.68
N ARG A 260 -1.00 -2.93 18.85
CA ARG A 260 -1.47 -4.03 19.71
C ARG A 260 -2.61 -4.83 19.05
N HIS A 261 -3.61 -4.14 18.50
CA HIS A 261 -4.72 -4.78 17.81
C HIS A 261 -4.26 -5.58 16.58
N GLU A 262 -3.27 -5.06 15.85
CA GLU A 262 -2.64 -5.75 14.72
C GLU A 262 -1.91 -7.03 15.14
N ALA A 263 -1.14 -6.98 16.23
CA ALA A 263 -0.49 -8.17 16.79
C ALA A 263 -1.50 -9.23 17.26
N GLU A 264 -2.62 -8.82 17.86
CA GLU A 264 -3.70 -9.72 18.25
C GLU A 264 -4.38 -10.40 17.06
N LEU A 265 -4.59 -9.67 15.96
CA LEU A 265 -5.11 -10.24 14.71
C LEU A 265 -4.14 -11.26 14.10
N HIS A 266 -2.86 -10.92 14.06
CA HIS A 266 -1.83 -11.82 13.55
C HIS A 266 -1.75 -13.12 14.36
N HIS A 267 -1.80 -13.01 15.70
CA HIS A 267 -1.81 -14.20 16.57
C HIS A 267 -3.05 -15.08 16.34
N LYS A 268 -4.24 -14.49 16.21
CA LYS A 268 -5.48 -15.22 15.89
C LYS A 268 -5.42 -15.89 14.52
N PHE A 269 -4.78 -15.27 13.54
CA PHE A 269 -4.59 -15.83 12.20
C PHE A 269 -3.65 -17.05 12.23
N VAL A 270 -2.47 -16.92 12.84
CA VAL A 270 -1.49 -18.00 12.96
C VAL A 270 -2.07 -19.21 13.70
N ILE A 271 -2.82 -19.00 14.78
CA ILE A 271 -3.47 -20.10 15.53
C ILE A 271 -4.47 -20.85 14.65
N LYS A 272 -5.28 -20.14 13.85
CA LYS A 272 -6.25 -20.78 12.95
C LYS A 272 -5.56 -21.65 11.91
N GLU A 273 -4.56 -21.11 11.23
CA GLU A 273 -3.78 -21.86 10.22
C GLU A 273 -3.11 -23.10 10.82
N PHE A 274 -2.53 -22.97 12.02
CA PHE A 274 -1.95 -24.12 12.73
C PHE A 274 -2.99 -25.21 13.05
N ILE A 275 -4.17 -24.83 13.53
CA ILE A 275 -5.25 -25.78 13.82
C ILE A 275 -5.73 -26.47 12.54
N TYR A 276 -5.91 -25.74 11.44
CA TYR A 276 -6.33 -26.32 10.16
C TYR A 276 -5.27 -27.29 9.62
N GLY A 277 -4.00 -26.91 9.65
CA GLY A 277 -2.89 -27.77 9.23
C GLY A 277 -2.81 -29.04 10.08
N PHE A 278 -2.98 -28.92 11.40
CA PHE A 278 -2.97 -30.07 12.31
C PHE A 278 -4.14 -31.03 12.06
N VAL A 279 -5.37 -30.53 11.92
CA VAL A 279 -6.56 -31.35 11.63
C VAL A 279 -6.42 -32.04 10.27
N LEU A 280 -5.96 -31.32 9.24
CA LEU A 280 -5.75 -31.88 7.91
C LEU A 280 -4.68 -32.98 7.94
N GLY A 281 -3.58 -32.77 8.68
CA GLY A 281 -2.53 -33.75 8.89
C GLY A 281 -3.02 -35.03 9.59
N LEU A 282 -3.89 -34.91 10.60
CA LEU A 282 -4.50 -36.06 11.26
C LEU A 282 -5.38 -36.88 10.29
N ILE A 283 -6.21 -36.21 9.49
CA ILE A 283 -7.07 -36.86 8.50
C ILE A 283 -6.21 -37.62 7.48
N PHE A 284 -5.14 -36.99 6.97
CA PHE A 284 -4.21 -37.63 6.04
C PHE A 284 -3.47 -38.82 6.66
N GLY A 285 -3.03 -38.68 7.91
CA GLY A 285 -2.40 -39.75 8.66
C GLY A 285 -3.31 -40.96 8.83
N MET A 286 -4.59 -40.74 9.16
CA MET A 286 -5.59 -41.83 9.26
C MET A 286 -5.84 -42.52 7.92
N MET A 287 -5.91 -41.77 6.82
CA MET A 287 -6.05 -42.34 5.48
C MET A 287 -4.84 -43.21 5.09
N MET A 288 -3.62 -42.72 5.33
CA MET A 288 -2.39 -43.49 5.06
C MET A 288 -2.31 -44.76 5.90
N LEU A 289 -2.69 -44.70 7.17
CA LEU A 289 -2.73 -45.87 8.04
C LEU A 289 -3.72 -46.93 7.50
N GLY A 290 -4.89 -46.50 7.02
CA GLY A 290 -5.89 -47.38 6.42
C GLY A 290 -5.38 -48.11 5.17
N VAL A 291 -4.64 -47.42 4.30
CA VAL A 291 -4.01 -48.04 3.11
C VAL A 291 -2.99 -49.10 3.52
N ILE A 292 -2.15 -48.81 4.52
CA ILE A 292 -1.13 -49.76 5.01
C ILE A 292 -1.77 -51.02 5.59
N VAL A 293 -2.86 -50.88 6.37
CA VAL A 293 -3.59 -52.02 6.93
C VAL A 293 -4.23 -52.86 5.82
N ASN A 294 -4.84 -52.22 4.82
CA ASN A 294 -5.48 -52.91 3.70
C ASN A 294 -4.49 -53.65 2.80
N LEU A 295 -3.24 -53.18 2.68
CA LEU A 295 -2.19 -53.88 1.93
C LEU A 295 -1.64 -55.13 2.64
N ARG A 296 -1.92 -55.29 3.93
CA ARG A 296 -1.42 -56.40 4.75
C ARG A 296 -2.45 -57.53 4.96
N ALA A 297 -3.72 -57.27 4.67
CA ALA A 297 -4.83 -58.23 4.75
C ALA A 297 -4.96 -59.01 3.43
#